data_AF-A0A0W0FZ42-F1
#
_entry.id   AF-A0A0W0FZ42-F1
#
_cell.length_a   1.000
_cell.length_b   1.000
_cell.length_c   1.000
_cell.angle_alpha   90.00
_cell.angle_beta   90.00
_cell.angle_gamma   90.00
#
_symmetry.space_group_name_H-M   'P 1'
#
loop_
_entity.id
_entity.type
_entity.pdbx_description
1 polymer ?
#
loop_
_entity_poly.entity_id
_entity_poly.type
_entity_poly.pdbx_seq_one_letter_code
_entity_poly.pdbx_strand_id
1 'polypeptide(L)'
;MTTLSTSAASDIKPKVEASDEDWATTIATSVIDVMANKKDKPGKTPLPNVYERDHKDTRHFLLDLELYFKMNPTKSNTDKKKKMLLLSLLQDDDKGERKKAAEETWTSFKRRFKTTWQPIDVAGEAQMKIEDLQMKDRADNYVHDFQLLTMETGYDDTALMKIFREGLPASLQDKLML
;
A
#
# COMPACT_ATOMS: atom_id res chain seq x y z
N MET A 1 -12.53 -59.63 -45.06
CA MET A 1 -11.88 -58.31 -45.13
C MET A 1 -12.36 -57.48 -43.96
N THR A 2 -11.42 -56.98 -43.16
CA THR A 2 -11.48 -56.07 -42.01
C THR A 2 -12.20 -54.75 -42.39
N THR A 3 -12.82 -53.96 -41.50
CA THR A 3 -12.14 -53.05 -40.55
C THR A 3 -13.06 -52.52 -39.43
N LEU A 4 -12.46 -52.34 -38.25
CA LEU A 4 -13.00 -51.67 -37.06
C LEU A 4 -13.23 -50.16 -37.28
N SER A 5 -14.32 -49.61 -36.72
CA SER A 5 -14.46 -48.16 -36.48
C SER A 5 -13.63 -47.75 -35.27
N THR A 6 -12.62 -46.91 -35.53
CA THR A 6 -11.68 -46.34 -34.56
C THR A 6 -12.18 -44.97 -34.08
N SER A 7 -12.22 -44.80 -32.75
CA SER A 7 -12.29 -43.52 -32.06
C SER A 7 -11.08 -42.66 -32.42
N ALA A 8 -11.29 -41.45 -32.92
CA ALA A 8 -10.22 -40.47 -33.12
C ALA A 8 -10.26 -39.43 -32.00
N ALA A 9 -9.29 -39.57 -31.10
CA ALA A 9 -8.97 -38.65 -30.04
C ALA A 9 -8.48 -37.30 -30.59
N SER A 10 -8.80 -36.26 -29.85
CA SER A 10 -8.37 -34.87 -30.02
C SER A 10 -6.85 -34.69 -29.89
N ASP A 11 -6.19 -34.26 -30.96
CA ASP A 11 -4.82 -33.75 -30.92
C ASP A 11 -4.83 -32.26 -30.51
N ILE A 12 -4.70 -32.01 -29.20
CA ILE A 12 -4.32 -30.69 -28.69
C ILE A 12 -2.83 -30.74 -28.36
N LYS A 13 -2.03 -30.11 -29.22
CA LYS A 13 -0.59 -29.89 -29.02
C LYS A 13 -0.38 -28.98 -27.78
N PRO A 14 0.48 -29.32 -26.82
CA PRO A 14 0.76 -28.42 -25.70
C PRO A 14 1.53 -27.21 -26.21
N LYS A 15 0.95 -26.02 -26.05
CA LYS A 15 1.67 -24.76 -26.15
C LYS A 15 2.56 -24.69 -24.92
N VAL A 16 3.87 -24.69 -25.14
CA VAL A 16 4.89 -24.47 -24.11
C VAL A 16 4.50 -23.23 -23.31
N GLU A 17 4.01 -23.45 -22.10
CA GLU A 17 3.84 -22.41 -21.10
C GLU A 17 5.25 -21.97 -20.71
N ALA A 18 5.56 -20.70 -20.96
CA ALA A 18 6.76 -20.09 -20.40
C ALA A 18 6.66 -20.19 -18.87
N SER A 19 7.71 -20.73 -18.26
CA SER A 19 7.78 -20.96 -16.81
C SER A 19 7.46 -19.69 -16.05
N ASP A 20 6.76 -19.81 -14.91
CA ASP A 20 6.47 -18.70 -14.00
C ASP A 20 7.75 -17.97 -13.51
N GLU A 21 8.91 -18.59 -13.69
CA GLU A 21 10.23 -18.05 -13.34
C GLU A 21 10.80 -17.10 -14.42
N ASP A 22 10.43 -17.31 -15.69
CA ASP A 22 10.95 -16.52 -16.82
C ASP A 22 10.39 -15.09 -16.83
N TRP A 23 9.13 -14.93 -16.42
CA TRP A 23 8.50 -13.61 -16.34
C TRP A 23 8.93 -12.84 -15.09
N ALA A 24 9.17 -13.53 -13.97
CA ALA A 24 9.71 -12.92 -12.75
C ALA A 24 11.13 -12.40 -12.96
N THR A 25 11.96 -13.15 -13.69
CA THR A 25 13.33 -12.75 -14.06
C THR A 25 13.34 -11.54 -14.99
N THR A 26 12.44 -11.51 -15.98
CA THR A 26 12.29 -10.38 -16.90
C THR A 26 11.86 -9.09 -16.18
N ILE A 27 10.98 -9.22 -15.17
CA ILE A 27 10.53 -8.07 -14.39
C ILE A 27 11.58 -7.66 -13.35
N ALA A 28 12.26 -8.59 -12.68
CA ALA A 28 13.38 -8.29 -11.79
C ALA A 28 14.48 -7.52 -12.53
N THR A 29 14.80 -7.95 -13.76
CA THR A 29 15.75 -7.25 -14.63
C THR A 29 15.26 -5.84 -14.99
N SER A 30 13.98 -5.68 -15.33
CA SER A 30 13.41 -4.36 -15.63
C SER A 30 13.37 -3.42 -14.43
N VAL A 31 13.15 -3.94 -13.21
CA VAL A 31 13.14 -3.14 -11.98
C VAL A 31 14.56 -2.77 -11.56
N ILE A 32 15.53 -3.67 -11.71
CA ILE A 32 16.97 -3.36 -11.53
C ILE A 32 17.39 -2.25 -12.49
N ASP A 33 16.93 -2.27 -13.73
CA ASP A 33 17.24 -1.23 -14.72
C ASP A 33 16.61 0.13 -14.36
N VAL A 34 15.44 0.13 -13.68
CA VAL A 34 14.84 1.34 -13.08
C VAL A 34 15.63 1.84 -11.88
N MET A 35 16.18 0.95 -11.05
CA MET A 35 17.01 1.29 -9.88
C MET A 35 18.42 1.77 -10.27
N ALA A 36 19.03 1.19 -11.31
CA ALA A 36 20.35 1.56 -11.83
C ALA A 36 20.35 2.93 -12.55
N ASN A 37 19.18 3.36 -13.04
CA ASN A 37 19.00 4.65 -13.70
C ASN A 37 18.76 5.83 -12.74
N LYS A 38 19.14 5.72 -11.46
CA LYS A 38 19.27 6.83 -10.50
C LYS A 38 20.47 7.73 -10.85
N LYS A 39 20.46 8.31 -12.05
CA LYS A 39 21.15 9.58 -12.30
C LYS A 39 20.08 10.62 -12.56
N ASP A 40 20.06 11.61 -11.69
CA ASP A 40 19.14 12.74 -11.64
C ASP A 40 18.88 13.30 -13.03
N LYS A 41 17.70 12.98 -13.57
CA LYS A 41 17.14 13.66 -14.74
C LYS A 41 15.94 14.47 -14.25
N PRO A 42 15.93 15.80 -14.45
CA PRO A 42 14.80 16.63 -14.04
C PRO A 42 13.57 16.20 -14.85
N GLY A 43 12.52 15.74 -14.15
CA GLY A 43 11.24 15.36 -14.76
C GLY A 43 10.79 13.91 -14.53
N LYS A 44 11.55 13.08 -13.80
CA LYS A 44 11.07 11.75 -13.37
C LYS A 44 10.45 11.85 -11.98
N THR A 45 9.20 11.42 -11.82
CA THR A 45 8.57 11.24 -10.51
C THR A 45 9.45 10.30 -9.66
N PRO A 46 9.78 10.67 -8.42
CA PRO A 46 10.52 9.78 -7.52
C PRO A 46 9.71 8.51 -7.26
N LEU A 47 10.40 7.36 -7.27
CA LEU A 47 9.80 6.08 -6.90
C LEU A 47 9.59 6.04 -5.37
N PRO A 48 8.50 5.43 -4.86
CA PRO A 48 8.31 5.23 -3.43
C PRO A 48 9.46 4.42 -2.81
N ASN A 49 9.70 4.64 -1.52
CA ASN A 49 10.73 3.92 -0.76
C ASN A 49 10.40 2.43 -0.60
N VAL A 50 11.42 1.63 -0.30
CA VAL A 50 11.26 0.23 0.07
C VAL A 50 10.42 0.15 1.35
N TYR A 51 9.46 -0.76 1.37
CA TYR A 51 8.59 -1.01 2.51
C TYR A 51 9.32 -1.86 3.55
N GLU A 52 9.67 -1.24 4.68
CA GLU A 52 10.42 -1.85 5.79
C GLU A 52 9.55 -2.74 6.70
N ARG A 53 8.30 -3.01 6.32
CA ARG A 53 7.34 -3.82 7.09
C ARG A 53 6.99 -3.25 8.46
N ASP A 54 7.31 -1.99 8.74
CA ASP A 54 6.75 -1.30 9.89
C ASP A 54 5.26 -1.06 9.65
N HIS A 55 4.44 -1.72 10.45
CA HIS A 55 2.98 -1.63 10.42
C HIS A 55 2.48 -0.18 10.58
N LYS A 56 3.26 0.70 11.19
CA LYS A 56 2.95 2.13 11.36
C LYS A 56 3.01 2.90 10.03
N ASP A 57 3.78 2.40 9.07
CA ASP A 57 4.04 3.07 7.79
C ASP A 57 3.27 2.48 6.61
N THR A 58 2.51 1.40 6.82
CA THR A 58 1.69 0.76 5.77
C THR A 58 0.78 1.75 5.04
N ARG A 59 0.24 2.74 5.75
CA ARG A 59 -0.64 3.75 5.14
C ARG A 59 0.12 4.78 4.31
N HIS A 60 1.20 5.35 4.85
CA HIS A 60 2.07 6.26 4.12
C HIS A 60 2.62 5.61 2.85
N PHE A 61 3.09 4.37 2.97
CA PHE A 61 3.55 3.58 1.83
C PHE A 61 2.47 3.41 0.74
N LEU A 62 1.23 3.06 1.12
CA LEU A 62 0.14 2.92 0.15
C LEU A 62 -0.26 4.26 -0.48
N LEU A 63 -0.24 5.36 0.27
CA LEU A 63 -0.53 6.71 -0.23
C LEU A 63 0.52 7.17 -1.25
N ASP A 64 1.80 7.03 -0.92
CA ASP A 64 2.91 7.35 -1.82
C ASP A 64 2.83 6.55 -3.12
N LEU A 65 2.46 5.27 -3.02
CA LEU A 65 2.30 4.40 -4.17
C LEU A 65 1.10 4.80 -5.04
N GLU A 66 -0.04 5.15 -4.44
CA GLU A 66 -1.20 5.66 -5.19
C GLU A 66 -0.90 6.98 -5.88
N LEU A 67 -0.18 7.88 -5.21
CA LEU A 67 0.29 9.14 -5.78
C LEU A 67 1.21 8.88 -6.98
N TYR A 68 2.17 7.95 -6.84
CA TYR A 68 3.05 7.54 -7.92
C TYR A 68 2.26 7.02 -9.13
N PHE A 69 1.24 6.18 -8.91
CA PHE A 69 0.41 5.66 -9.99
C PHE A 69 -0.39 6.75 -10.71
N LYS A 70 -0.89 7.73 -9.97
CA LYS A 70 -1.60 8.88 -10.54
C LYS A 70 -0.68 9.76 -11.38
N MET A 71 0.58 9.92 -10.96
CA MET A 71 1.60 10.68 -11.70
C MET A 71 2.20 9.90 -12.88
N ASN A 72 2.13 8.56 -12.87
CA ASN A 72 2.73 7.70 -13.89
C ASN A 72 1.70 6.73 -14.53
N PRO A 73 0.59 7.24 -15.11
CA PRO A 73 -0.52 6.38 -15.56
C PRO A 73 -0.08 5.33 -16.58
N THR A 74 0.91 5.61 -17.44
CA THR A 74 1.44 4.65 -18.43
C THR A 74 2.23 3.49 -17.78
N LYS A 75 2.89 3.75 -16.65
CA LYS A 75 3.67 2.75 -15.91
C LYS A 75 2.82 1.89 -14.97
N SER A 76 1.61 2.33 -14.66
CA SER A 76 0.67 1.66 -13.76
C SER A 76 -0.74 1.54 -14.33
N ASN A 77 -0.87 1.41 -15.65
CA ASN A 77 -2.15 1.34 -16.35
C ASN A 77 -2.92 0.02 -16.14
N THR A 78 -2.31 -0.97 -15.50
CA THR A 78 -2.92 -2.29 -15.27
C THR A 78 -2.68 -2.74 -13.84
N ASP A 79 -3.61 -3.54 -13.33
CA ASP A 79 -3.50 -4.17 -12.00
C ASP A 79 -2.21 -4.98 -11.87
N LYS A 80 -1.82 -5.69 -12.93
CA LYS A 80 -0.55 -6.44 -12.97
C LYS A 80 0.64 -5.51 -12.68
N LYS A 81 0.76 -4.38 -13.39
CA LYS A 81 1.88 -3.45 -13.17
C LYS A 81 1.88 -2.82 -11.78
N LYS A 82 0.70 -2.48 -11.24
CA LYS A 82 0.58 -1.93 -9.89
C LYS A 82 1.05 -2.93 -8.82
N LYS A 83 0.57 -4.17 -8.89
CA LYS A 83 0.97 -5.26 -7.98
C LYS A 83 2.47 -5.54 -8.07
N MET A 84 3.02 -5.62 -9.28
CA MET A 84 4.46 -5.87 -9.46
C MET A 84 5.33 -4.77 -8.86
N LEU A 85 4.95 -3.50 -9.03
CA LEU A 85 5.70 -2.41 -8.43
C LEU A 85 5.71 -2.52 -6.90
N LEU A 86 4.54 -2.72 -6.29
CA LEU A 86 4.43 -2.87 -4.84
C LEU A 86 5.27 -4.06 -4.35
N LEU A 87 5.12 -5.23 -4.98
CA LEU A 87 5.88 -6.43 -4.60
C LEU A 87 7.39 -6.23 -4.71
N SER A 88 7.87 -5.43 -5.68
CA SER A 88 9.28 -5.10 -5.81
C SER A 88 9.80 -4.14 -4.74
N LEU A 89 8.90 -3.40 -4.10
CA LEU A 89 9.20 -2.53 -2.97
C LEU A 89 9.07 -3.27 -1.63
N LEU A 90 8.59 -4.52 -1.62
CA LEU A 90 8.68 -5.37 -0.44
C LEU A 90 10.10 -5.92 -0.36
N GLN A 91 10.71 -5.84 0.82
CA GLN A 91 12.09 -6.25 1.05
C GLN A 91 12.34 -7.77 0.91
N ASP A 92 11.31 -8.56 0.64
CA ASP A 92 11.33 -10.02 0.70
C ASP A 92 10.77 -10.66 -0.57
N ASP A 93 11.37 -11.78 -0.97
CA ASP A 93 10.93 -12.61 -2.09
C ASP A 93 10.00 -13.71 -1.60
N ASP A 94 8.89 -13.32 -0.95
CA ASP A 94 7.87 -14.27 -0.55
C ASP A 94 7.13 -14.80 -1.79
N LYS A 95 7.54 -15.99 -2.25
CA LYS A 95 6.91 -16.71 -3.36
C LYS A 95 5.41 -16.94 -3.14
N GLY A 96 4.98 -17.11 -1.89
CA GLY A 96 3.58 -17.26 -1.52
C GLY A 96 2.77 -15.97 -1.76
N GLU A 97 3.34 -14.83 -1.38
CA GLU A 97 2.73 -13.51 -1.61
C GLU A 97 2.61 -13.20 -3.11
N ARG A 98 3.65 -13.51 -3.89
CA ARG A 98 3.64 -13.34 -5.35
C ARG A 98 2.58 -14.19 -6.03
N LYS A 99 2.41 -15.45 -5.61
CA LYS A 99 1.41 -16.37 -6.17
C LYS A 99 -0.02 -15.87 -5.90
N LYS A 100 -0.33 -15.50 -4.65
CA LYS A 100 -1.63 -14.92 -4.28
C LYS A 100 -1.90 -13.63 -5.07
N ALA A 101 -0.90 -12.76 -5.16
CA ALA A 101 -1.01 -11.51 -5.89
C ALA A 101 -1.27 -11.73 -7.39
N ALA A 102 -0.73 -12.78 -8.02
CA ALA A 102 -0.93 -13.04 -9.45
C ALA A 102 -2.41 -13.22 -9.81
N GLU A 103 -3.18 -13.88 -8.95
CA GLU A 103 -4.58 -14.24 -9.16
C GLU A 103 -5.58 -13.12 -8.76
N GLU A 104 -5.12 -12.10 -8.05
CA GLU A 104 -5.98 -11.05 -7.47
C GLU A 104 -6.17 -9.83 -8.40
N THR A 105 -7.29 -9.12 -8.26
CA THR A 105 -7.37 -7.74 -8.77
C THR A 105 -6.53 -6.80 -7.91
N TRP A 106 -6.21 -5.61 -8.41
CA TRP A 106 -5.53 -4.58 -7.60
C TRP A 106 -6.32 -4.25 -6.32
N THR A 107 -7.64 -4.22 -6.41
CA THR A 107 -8.52 -3.94 -5.26
C THR A 107 -8.46 -5.05 -4.21
N SER A 108 -8.55 -6.32 -4.64
CA SER A 108 -8.45 -7.47 -3.73
C SER A 108 -7.07 -7.54 -3.07
N PHE A 109 -6.01 -7.34 -3.87
CA PHE A 109 -4.64 -7.31 -3.38
C PHE A 109 -4.45 -6.22 -2.31
N LYS A 110 -4.88 -4.97 -2.59
CA LYS A 110 -4.81 -3.87 -1.60
C LYS A 110 -5.53 -4.21 -0.31
N ARG A 111 -6.72 -4.81 -0.39
CA ARG A 111 -7.50 -5.20 0.79
C ARG A 111 -6.74 -6.22 1.62
N ARG A 112 -6.24 -7.28 1.00
CA ARG A 112 -5.47 -8.31 1.70
C ARG A 112 -4.17 -7.74 2.29
N PHE A 113 -3.44 -6.96 1.50
CA PHE A 113 -2.22 -6.30 1.96
C PHE A 113 -2.47 -5.44 3.20
N LYS A 114 -3.57 -4.65 3.21
CA LYS A 114 -3.99 -3.90 4.40
C LYS A 114 -4.29 -4.82 5.58
N THR A 115 -5.03 -5.91 5.40
CA THR A 115 -5.33 -6.84 6.51
C THR A 115 -4.10 -7.58 7.05
N THR A 116 -3.09 -7.81 6.21
CA THR A 116 -1.85 -8.50 6.60
C THR A 116 -0.88 -7.56 7.31
N TRP A 117 -0.84 -6.29 6.90
CA TRP A 117 0.22 -5.35 7.30
C TRP A 117 -0.27 -4.10 8.05
N GLN A 118 -1.58 -3.84 8.15
CA GLN A 118 -2.07 -2.83 9.10
C GLN A 118 -2.17 -3.43 10.51
N PRO A 119 -2.04 -2.62 11.57
CA PRO A 119 -2.36 -3.03 12.92
C PRO A 119 -3.77 -3.64 12.99
N ILE A 120 -3.95 -4.69 13.79
CA ILE A 120 -5.24 -5.39 13.95
C ILE A 120 -6.35 -4.43 14.40
N ASP A 121 -6.00 -3.41 15.18
CA ASP A 121 -6.92 -2.38 15.65
C ASP A 121 -6.38 -0.97 15.36
N VAL A 122 -6.40 -0.61 14.08
CA VAL A 122 -6.05 0.73 13.59
C VAL A 122 -6.83 1.83 14.31
N ALA A 123 -8.13 1.61 14.52
CA ALA A 123 -9.00 2.59 15.14
C ALA A 123 -8.66 2.72 16.63
N GLY A 124 -8.59 1.62 17.37
CA GLY A 124 -8.20 1.62 18.79
C GLY A 124 -6.83 2.21 19.03
N GLU A 125 -5.83 1.96 18.17
CA GLU A 125 -4.52 2.60 18.28
C GLU A 125 -4.59 4.11 18.05
N ALA A 126 -5.36 4.56 17.04
CA ALA A 126 -5.57 5.98 16.80
C ALA A 126 -6.34 6.65 17.95
N GLN A 127 -7.33 5.96 18.52
CA GLN A 127 -8.10 6.39 19.68
C GLN A 127 -7.21 6.54 20.92
N MET A 128 -6.40 5.53 21.25
CA MET A 128 -5.43 5.63 22.36
C MET A 128 -4.45 6.80 22.17
N LYS A 129 -3.93 6.99 20.96
CA LYS A 129 -2.98 8.08 20.67
C LYS A 129 -3.61 9.46 20.69
N ILE A 130 -4.84 9.61 20.21
CA ILE A 130 -5.50 10.91 20.17
C ILE A 130 -5.96 11.35 21.56
N GLU A 131 -6.35 10.40 22.42
CA GLU A 131 -6.69 10.66 23.81
C GLU A 131 -5.47 11.04 24.67
N ASP A 132 -4.29 10.48 24.38
CA ASP A 132 -3.02 10.85 25.04
C ASP A 132 -2.32 12.07 24.40
N LEU A 133 -2.84 12.58 23.27
CA LEU A 133 -2.20 13.68 22.56
C LEU A 133 -2.33 14.98 23.35
N GLN A 134 -1.18 15.59 23.65
CA GLN A 134 -1.09 16.85 24.37
C GLN A 134 -0.32 17.88 23.55
N MET A 135 -0.82 19.11 23.50
CA MET A 135 -0.13 20.23 22.91
C MET A 135 1.09 20.57 23.78
N LYS A 136 2.27 20.40 23.20
CA LYS A 136 3.54 20.74 23.85
C LYS A 136 3.88 22.20 23.59
N ASP A 137 4.95 22.44 22.85
CA ASP A 137 5.56 23.73 22.58
C ASP A 137 4.93 24.46 21.40
N ARG A 138 4.46 23.74 20.38
CA ARG A 138 3.91 24.35 19.16
C ARG A 138 2.53 23.84 18.80
N ALA A 139 1.60 24.78 18.59
CA ALA A 139 0.21 24.47 18.25
C ALA A 139 0.06 23.85 16.85
N ASP A 140 0.92 24.20 15.89
CA ASP A 140 0.83 23.65 14.53
C ASP A 140 1.19 22.17 14.46
N ASN A 141 2.19 21.73 15.24
CA ASN A 141 2.50 20.30 15.39
C ASN A 141 1.32 19.54 16.01
N TYR A 142 0.74 20.07 17.09
CA TYR A 142 -0.42 19.46 17.74
C TYR A 142 -1.60 19.32 16.78
N VAL A 143 -1.95 20.38 16.05
CA VAL A 143 -3.04 20.35 15.06
C VAL A 143 -2.76 19.34 13.96
N HIS A 144 -1.52 19.27 13.46
CA HIS A 144 -1.13 18.31 12.43
C HIS A 144 -1.29 16.86 12.91
N ASP A 145 -0.72 16.54 14.08
CA ASP A 145 -0.79 15.20 14.67
C ASP A 145 -2.24 14.81 15.00
N PHE A 146 -3.03 15.75 15.53
CA PHE A 146 -4.45 15.56 15.83
C PHE A 146 -5.23 15.21 14.56
N GLN A 147 -5.08 16.00 13.49
CA GLN A 147 -5.75 15.76 12.20
C GLN A 147 -5.39 14.42 11.58
N LEU A 148 -4.13 13.99 11.69
CA LEU A 148 -3.71 12.69 11.18
C LEU A 148 -4.41 11.54 11.90
N LEU A 149 -4.61 11.67 13.22
CA LEU A 149 -5.29 10.67 14.05
C LEU A 149 -6.81 10.67 13.82
N THR A 150 -7.45 11.83 13.63
CA THR A 150 -8.92 11.91 13.45
C THR A 150 -9.42 11.12 12.25
N MET A 151 -8.59 10.94 11.22
CA MET A 151 -8.94 10.21 10.00
C MET A 151 -9.27 8.73 10.27
N GLU A 152 -8.91 8.21 11.44
CA GLU A 152 -8.81 6.77 11.71
C GLU A 152 -9.55 6.34 12.98
N THR A 153 -9.92 7.30 13.84
CA THR A 153 -10.61 7.04 15.10
C THR A 153 -12.07 6.67 14.91
N GLY A 154 -12.69 7.15 13.82
CA GLY A 154 -14.13 7.03 13.57
C GLY A 154 -15.00 7.87 14.52
N TYR A 155 -14.40 8.77 15.29
CA TYR A 155 -15.11 9.69 16.18
C TYR A 155 -15.90 10.74 15.39
N ASP A 156 -17.05 11.13 15.94
CA ASP A 156 -17.79 12.28 15.44
C ASP A 156 -17.17 13.61 15.87
N ASP A 157 -17.61 14.70 15.24
CA ASP A 157 -17.09 16.04 15.52
C ASP A 157 -17.25 16.47 16.98
N THR A 158 -18.28 15.97 17.68
CA THR A 158 -18.54 16.33 19.09
C THR A 158 -17.48 15.70 19.99
N ALA A 159 -17.19 14.41 19.80
CA ALA A 159 -16.13 13.70 20.50
C ALA A 159 -14.76 14.30 20.17
N LEU A 160 -14.47 14.56 18.89
CA LEU A 160 -13.22 15.18 18.46
C LEU A 160 -13.01 16.56 19.07
N MET A 161 -14.04 17.40 19.12
CA MET A 161 -13.93 18.74 19.72
C MET A 161 -13.65 18.69 21.22
N LYS A 162 -14.19 17.70 21.93
CA LYS A 162 -13.89 17.47 23.35
C LYS A 162 -12.43 17.06 23.54
N ILE A 163 -11.97 16.03 22.83
CA ILE A 163 -10.59 15.53 22.93
C ILE A 163 -9.59 16.62 22.54
N PHE A 164 -9.88 17.37 21.46
CA PHE A 164 -9.02 18.47 21.03
C PHE A 164 -8.83 19.51 22.13
N ARG A 165 -9.89 19.86 22.86
CA ARG A 165 -9.84 20.81 23.98
C ARG A 165 -9.04 20.26 25.15
N GLU A 166 -9.26 19.00 25.51
CA GLU A 166 -8.57 18.33 26.61
C GLU A 166 -7.05 18.19 26.37
N GLY A 167 -6.63 18.14 25.11
CA GLY A 167 -5.21 18.17 24.71
C GLY A 167 -4.54 19.55 24.76
N LEU A 168 -5.28 20.65 24.97
CA LEU A 168 -4.70 21.99 25.05
C LEU A 168 -4.21 22.32 26.48
N PRO A 169 -3.20 23.19 26.65
CA PRO A 169 -2.84 23.71 27.97
C PRO A 169 -3.97 24.55 28.55
N ALA A 170 -4.12 24.53 29.88
CA ALA A 170 -5.19 25.23 30.61
C ALA A 170 -5.35 26.69 30.19
N SER A 171 -4.25 27.42 29.99
CA SER A 171 -4.27 28.83 29.57
C SER A 171 -4.95 29.09 28.22
N LEU A 172 -5.00 28.09 27.33
CA LEU A 172 -5.72 28.16 26.05
C LEU A 172 -7.15 27.66 26.19
N GLN A 173 -7.39 26.63 27.01
CA GLN A 173 -8.74 26.16 27.31
C GLN A 173 -9.60 27.29 27.88
N ASP A 174 -9.06 28.05 28.84
CA ASP A 174 -9.76 29.16 29.49
C ASP A 174 -10.14 30.28 28.50
N LYS A 175 -9.28 30.53 27.50
CA LYS A 175 -9.55 31.52 26.44
C LYS A 175 -10.61 31.07 25.45
N LEU A 176 -10.80 29.75 25.29
CA LEU A 176 -11.82 29.15 24.44
C LEU A 176 -13.15 28.92 25.20
N MET A 177 -13.22 29.30 26.48
CA MET A 177 -14.44 29.29 27.30
C MET A 177 -15.05 30.69 27.53
N LEU A 178 -14.46 31.75 26.95
CA LEU A 178 -15.00 33.12 26.89
C LEU A 178 -15.64 33.40 25.53
#